data_AF-A0A0P9EDA4-F1
#
_entry.id   AF-A0A0P9EDA4-F1
#
_cell.length_a   1.000
_cell.length_b   1.000
_cell.length_c   1.000
_cell.angle_alpha   90.00
_cell.angle_beta   90.00
_cell.angle_gamma   90.00
#
_symmetry.space_group_name_H-M   'P 1'
#
loop_
_entity.id
_entity.type
_entity.pdbx_description
1 polymer ?
#
loop_
_entity_poly.entity_id
_entity_poly.type
_entity_poly.pdbx_seq_one_letter_code
_entity_poly.pdbx_strand_id
1 'polypeptide(L)'
;MKWKEPTFDDTSVIKVLAAANGRRKADEYDYEEEQNKLNLTYPDWAKEWIKKYKEAWYIAEASSDVIAMQKAKELADALRDKLRQMTTIPEWAQQQMRKQTLRWMEANEVGNVRVMRFASEAEQGIEDKLKMIESMKEKWPDDAKTLNGLTAKWYYVDDNEFIPYEDREKYASPEAAKAEYTKQAREIIAKLEKPKQEEKKETVVEREGGGGNDWIPSSVLTYGGTSDEVKYFELREKNFKIRWNQDKINALWQASIEINKAYSIQIDPRFLLAIIIQEGTGSFNTSSTNRAADGQHGVEANYAVDLMKANSLMFGKILGYIFYGSDFRKAVANNNNLAGITGEGDIFQYANWKTPIVRMNSKKVEIGPYAGHGAWCEEVKKHYNALSGGLAESYEKYISSIDKSIAVKIVQDAKFNLPAYKFVAVAEAQNSRGVLNGEYIIKGVLV
;
A
#
# COMPACT_ATOMS: atom_id res chain seq x y z
N MET A 1 19.02 -57.05 14.52
CA MET A 1 19.26 -55.61 14.35
C MET A 1 18.94 -55.28 12.89
N LYS A 2 17.82 -54.59 12.61
CA LYS A 2 17.46 -54.22 11.22
C LYS A 2 18.01 -52.81 10.96
N TRP A 3 18.94 -52.71 10.02
CA TRP A 3 19.44 -51.44 9.53
C TRP A 3 18.29 -50.71 8.82
N LYS A 4 17.91 -49.52 9.31
CA LYS A 4 17.00 -48.61 8.59
C LYS A 4 17.86 -47.77 7.67
N GLU A 5 17.54 -47.76 6.38
CA GLU A 5 18.13 -46.82 5.42
C GLU A 5 17.86 -45.37 5.88
N PRO A 6 18.83 -44.45 5.69
CA PRO A 6 18.59 -43.04 5.95
C PRO A 6 17.57 -42.53 4.92
N THR A 7 16.41 -42.08 5.39
CA THR A 7 15.51 -41.24 4.59
C THR A 7 16.19 -39.88 4.42
N PHE A 8 16.70 -39.60 3.23
CA PHE A 8 17.10 -38.24 2.85
C PHE A 8 15.83 -37.44 2.59
N ASP A 9 15.41 -36.64 3.56
CA ASP A 9 14.36 -35.63 3.37
C ASP A 9 14.78 -34.67 2.23
N ASP A 10 13.85 -34.32 1.33
CA ASP A 10 13.94 -33.40 0.18
C ASP A 10 15.21 -32.52 0.11
N THR A 11 16.33 -33.15 -0.27
CA THR A 11 17.62 -32.48 -0.35
C THR A 11 17.60 -31.40 -1.43
N SER A 12 18.26 -30.27 -1.15
CA SER A 12 18.50 -29.13 -2.05
C SER A 12 18.89 -29.49 -3.50
N VAL A 13 19.50 -30.65 -3.73
CA VAL A 13 19.90 -31.16 -5.05
C VAL A 13 18.73 -31.46 -5.98
N ILE A 14 17.63 -32.04 -5.49
CA ILE A 14 16.44 -32.36 -6.32
C ILE A 14 15.79 -31.06 -6.81
N LYS A 15 15.72 -30.03 -5.95
CA LYS A 15 15.23 -28.69 -6.31
C LYS A 15 16.12 -28.02 -7.36
N VAL A 16 17.44 -28.19 -7.25
CA VAL A 16 18.41 -27.66 -8.24
C VAL A 16 18.26 -28.37 -9.60
N LEU A 17 18.07 -29.70 -9.62
CA LEU A 17 17.85 -30.45 -10.86
C LEU A 17 16.49 -30.15 -11.50
N ALA A 18 15.42 -29.97 -10.70
CA ALA A 18 14.11 -29.53 -11.18
C ALA A 18 14.17 -28.12 -11.79
N ALA A 19 14.91 -27.20 -11.15
CA ALA A 19 15.17 -25.87 -11.70
C ALA A 19 15.92 -25.90 -13.03
N ALA A 20 16.98 -26.72 -13.13
CA ALA A 20 17.75 -26.87 -14.37
C ALA A 20 16.93 -27.47 -15.52
N ASN A 21 16.09 -28.46 -15.24
CA ASN A 21 15.20 -29.04 -16.26
C ASN A 21 14.08 -28.08 -16.67
N GLY A 22 13.53 -27.30 -15.73
CA GLY A 22 12.55 -26.25 -16.03
C GLY A 22 13.10 -25.17 -16.96
N ARG A 23 14.34 -24.72 -16.73
CA ARG A 23 15.08 -23.81 -17.63
C ARG A 23 15.20 -24.36 -19.03
N ARG A 24 15.73 -25.59 -19.15
CA ARG A 24 15.91 -26.25 -20.44
C ARG A 24 14.59 -26.36 -21.23
N LYS A 25 13.50 -26.76 -20.58
CA LYS A 25 12.17 -26.82 -21.22
C LYS A 25 11.65 -25.45 -21.67
N ALA A 26 11.97 -24.38 -20.92
CA ALA A 26 11.61 -23.02 -21.31
C ALA A 26 12.47 -22.48 -22.46
N ASP A 27 13.75 -22.87 -22.54
CA ASP A 27 14.66 -22.54 -23.64
C ASP A 27 14.27 -23.21 -24.96
N GLU A 28 13.89 -24.49 -24.89
CA GLU A 28 13.49 -25.31 -26.04
C GLU A 28 12.05 -25.06 -26.50
N TYR A 29 11.29 -24.21 -25.79
CA TYR A 29 9.89 -23.95 -26.11
C TYR A 29 9.76 -23.19 -27.43
N ASP A 30 8.84 -23.65 -28.29
CA ASP A 30 8.58 -23.00 -29.59
C ASP A 30 7.71 -21.73 -29.41
N TYR A 31 8.39 -20.60 -29.23
CA TYR A 31 7.74 -19.30 -29.11
C TYR A 31 7.16 -18.81 -30.45
N GLU A 32 7.66 -19.25 -31.60
CA GLU A 32 7.13 -18.84 -32.90
C GLU A 32 5.78 -19.49 -33.17
N GLU A 33 5.66 -20.79 -32.88
CA GLU A 33 4.40 -21.50 -32.97
C GLU A 33 3.34 -20.91 -32.02
N GLU A 34 3.72 -20.55 -30.79
CA GLU A 34 2.82 -19.89 -29.83
C GLU A 34 2.35 -18.51 -30.34
N GLN A 35 3.26 -17.68 -30.84
CA GLN A 35 2.92 -16.36 -31.39
C GLN A 35 1.97 -16.48 -32.59
N ASN A 36 2.19 -17.46 -33.46
CA ASN A 36 1.32 -17.75 -34.60
C ASN A 36 -0.07 -18.20 -34.15
N LYS A 37 -0.16 -19.12 -33.17
CA LYS A 37 -1.44 -19.59 -32.60
C LYS A 37 -2.23 -18.45 -31.95
N LEU A 38 -1.54 -17.51 -31.30
CA LEU A 38 -2.16 -16.40 -30.58
C LEU A 38 -2.38 -15.15 -31.45
N ASN A 39 -1.91 -15.17 -32.71
CA ASN A 39 -1.85 -14.01 -33.59
C ASN A 39 -1.28 -12.76 -32.88
N LEU A 40 -0.16 -12.95 -32.16
CA LEU A 40 0.42 -11.93 -31.29
C LEU A 40 1.95 -11.99 -31.39
N THR A 41 2.57 -10.90 -31.84
CA THR A 41 4.03 -10.79 -31.92
C THR A 41 4.61 -10.31 -30.59
N TYR A 42 5.65 -10.99 -30.12
CA TYR A 42 6.36 -10.63 -28.90
C TYR A 42 7.59 -9.78 -29.22
N PRO A 43 7.67 -8.52 -28.77
CA PRO A 43 8.93 -7.78 -28.81
C PRO A 43 9.96 -8.44 -27.89
N ASP A 44 11.25 -8.21 -28.13
CA ASP A 44 12.34 -8.93 -27.45
C ASP A 44 12.25 -8.87 -25.92
N TRP A 45 11.94 -7.69 -25.38
CA TRP A 45 11.72 -7.54 -23.94
C TRP A 45 10.60 -8.44 -23.41
N ALA A 46 9.49 -8.59 -24.14
CA ALA A 46 8.38 -9.43 -23.71
C ALA A 46 8.69 -10.91 -23.85
N LYS A 47 9.47 -11.31 -24.86
CA LYS A 47 9.95 -12.69 -25.03
C LYS A 47 10.74 -13.15 -23.80
N GLU A 48 11.63 -12.31 -23.28
CA GLU A 48 12.40 -12.60 -22.06
C GLU A 48 11.49 -12.85 -20.86
N TRP A 49 10.47 -12.02 -20.66
CA TRP A 49 9.52 -12.16 -19.55
C TRP A 49 8.61 -13.38 -19.68
N ILE A 50 8.05 -13.65 -20.86
CA ILE A 50 7.25 -14.85 -21.11
C ILE A 50 8.08 -16.11 -20.85
N LYS A 51 9.35 -16.11 -21.26
CA LYS A 51 10.29 -17.21 -20.98
C LYS A 51 10.49 -17.44 -19.49
N LYS A 52 10.70 -16.38 -18.71
CA LYS A 52 10.81 -16.49 -17.23
C LYS A 52 9.55 -17.06 -16.59
N TYR A 53 8.36 -16.65 -17.04
CA TYR A 53 7.10 -17.19 -16.51
C TYR A 53 6.91 -18.66 -16.89
N LYS A 54 7.30 -19.08 -18.10
CA LYS A 54 7.30 -20.50 -18.48
C LYS A 54 8.28 -21.33 -17.67
N GLU A 55 9.50 -20.82 -17.43
CA GLU A 55 10.46 -21.47 -16.54
C GLU A 55 9.84 -21.68 -15.14
N ALA A 56 9.28 -20.63 -14.54
CA ALA A 56 8.64 -20.70 -13.23
C ALA A 56 7.50 -21.73 -13.20
N TRP A 57 6.71 -21.82 -14.28
CA TRP A 57 5.66 -22.81 -14.43
C TRP A 57 6.21 -24.25 -14.47
N TYR A 58 7.24 -24.53 -15.27
CA TYR A 58 7.84 -25.87 -15.35
C TYR A 58 8.52 -26.30 -14.04
N ILE A 59 9.11 -25.36 -13.30
CA ILE A 59 9.69 -25.63 -11.98
C ILE A 59 8.59 -26.01 -10.97
N ALA A 60 7.48 -25.28 -11.00
CA ALA A 60 6.33 -25.55 -10.16
C ALA A 60 5.67 -26.89 -10.52
N GLU A 61 5.54 -27.22 -11.81
CA GLU A 61 5.05 -28.51 -12.32
C GLU A 61 5.91 -29.67 -11.78
N ALA A 62 7.23 -29.57 -11.90
CA ALA A 62 8.16 -30.59 -11.41
C ALA A 62 8.07 -30.81 -9.89
N SER A 63 7.60 -29.80 -9.15
CA SER A 63 7.42 -29.84 -7.69
C SER A 63 5.97 -30.12 -7.27
N SER A 64 5.06 -30.34 -8.24
CA SER A 64 3.60 -30.45 -8.00
C SER A 64 2.98 -29.26 -7.24
N ASP A 65 3.57 -28.06 -7.37
CA ASP A 65 3.09 -26.83 -6.74
C ASP A 65 2.04 -26.14 -7.63
N VAL A 66 0.80 -26.56 -7.48
CA VAL A 66 -0.35 -26.08 -8.27
C VAL A 66 -0.56 -24.56 -8.11
N ILE A 67 -0.24 -23.99 -6.95
CA ILE A 67 -0.42 -22.55 -6.69
C ILE A 67 0.62 -21.76 -7.49
N ALA A 68 1.89 -22.19 -7.46
CA ALA A 68 2.95 -21.54 -8.23
C ALA A 68 2.75 -21.68 -9.74
N MET A 69 2.22 -22.81 -10.22
CA MET A 69 1.83 -23.00 -11.62
C MET A 69 0.77 -21.98 -12.04
N GLN A 70 -0.31 -21.85 -11.25
CA GLN A 70 -1.40 -20.93 -11.56
C GLN A 70 -0.91 -19.47 -11.60
N LYS A 71 -0.07 -19.06 -10.64
CA LYS A 71 0.51 -17.71 -10.59
C LYS A 71 1.38 -17.41 -11.82
N ALA A 72 2.23 -18.35 -12.23
CA ALA A 72 3.08 -18.17 -13.41
C ALA A 72 2.26 -18.01 -14.69
N LYS A 73 1.16 -18.77 -14.82
CA LYS A 73 0.22 -18.67 -15.93
C LYS A 73 -0.46 -17.30 -15.97
N GLU A 74 -1.00 -16.83 -14.85
CA GLU A 74 -1.69 -15.53 -14.75
C GLU A 74 -0.77 -14.36 -15.16
N LEU A 75 0.50 -14.41 -14.76
CA LEU A 75 1.48 -13.39 -15.15
C LEU A 75 1.76 -13.39 -16.67
N ALA A 76 1.85 -14.56 -17.29
CA ALA A 76 2.03 -14.68 -18.73
C ALA A 76 0.79 -14.20 -19.51
N ASP A 77 -0.40 -14.56 -19.06
CA ASP A 77 -1.66 -14.14 -19.69
C ASP A 77 -1.85 -12.61 -19.58
N ALA A 78 -1.59 -12.03 -18.41
CA ALA A 78 -1.65 -10.58 -18.21
C ALA A 78 -0.68 -9.80 -19.12
N LEU A 79 0.54 -10.33 -19.34
CA LEU A 79 1.49 -9.72 -20.27
C LEU A 79 0.99 -9.78 -21.72
N ARG A 80 0.39 -10.89 -22.15
CA ARG A 80 -0.19 -11.03 -23.50
C ARG A 80 -1.34 -10.05 -23.72
N ASP A 81 -2.21 -9.87 -22.73
CA ASP A 81 -3.31 -8.92 -22.81
C ASP A 81 -2.83 -7.47 -22.91
N LYS A 82 -1.78 -7.11 -22.16
CA LYS A 82 -1.12 -5.81 -22.29
C LYS A 82 -0.52 -5.61 -23.68
N LEU A 83 0.14 -6.61 -24.26
CA LEU A 83 0.67 -6.52 -25.63
C LEU A 83 -0.44 -6.26 -26.65
N ARG A 84 -1.60 -6.92 -26.52
CA ARG A 84 -2.77 -6.66 -27.38
C ARG A 84 -3.27 -5.24 -27.23
N GLN A 85 -3.42 -4.76 -25.99
CA GLN A 85 -3.84 -3.38 -25.70
C GLN A 85 -2.88 -2.34 -26.32
N MET A 86 -1.57 -2.59 -26.26
CA MET A 86 -0.59 -1.69 -26.85
C MET A 86 -0.75 -1.54 -28.37
N THR A 87 -1.20 -2.57 -29.09
CA THR A 87 -1.39 -2.47 -30.56
C THR A 87 -2.50 -1.53 -30.99
N THR A 88 -3.42 -1.16 -30.09
CA THR A 88 -4.60 -0.34 -30.40
C THR A 88 -4.48 1.12 -29.98
N ILE A 89 -3.37 1.52 -29.34
CA ILE A 89 -3.18 2.86 -28.76
C ILE A 89 -2.07 3.65 -29.50
N PRO A 90 -2.03 4.99 -29.40
CA PRO A 90 -1.00 5.82 -30.03
C PRO A 90 0.41 5.49 -29.54
N GLU A 91 1.42 5.72 -30.38
CA GLU A 91 2.83 5.34 -30.13
C GLU A 91 3.38 5.88 -28.81
N TRP A 92 3.10 7.15 -28.45
CA TRP A 92 3.52 7.70 -27.16
C TRP A 92 2.97 6.88 -25.99
N ALA A 93 1.72 6.43 -26.08
CA ALA A 93 1.07 5.63 -25.04
C ALA A 93 1.61 4.21 -25.02
N GLN A 94 1.96 3.62 -26.17
CA GLN A 94 2.65 2.33 -26.23
C GLN A 94 3.99 2.39 -25.49
N GLN A 95 4.78 3.43 -25.73
CA GLN A 95 6.08 3.62 -25.06
C GLN A 95 5.92 3.78 -23.55
N GLN A 96 4.97 4.60 -23.10
CA GLN A 96 4.71 4.79 -21.67
C GLN A 96 4.17 3.53 -21.00
N MET A 97 3.20 2.84 -21.61
CA MET A 97 2.67 1.59 -21.09
C MET A 97 3.77 0.53 -21.00
N ARG A 98 4.63 0.41 -22.03
CA ARG A 98 5.80 -0.49 -21.99
C ARG A 98 6.71 -0.18 -20.80
N LYS A 99 7.05 1.11 -20.60
CA LYS A 99 7.92 1.56 -19.51
C LYS A 99 7.35 1.14 -18.15
N GLN A 100 6.06 1.37 -17.93
CA GLN A 100 5.42 1.01 -16.66
C GLN A 100 5.24 -0.50 -16.52
N THR A 101 4.90 -1.22 -17.59
CA THR A 101 4.79 -2.69 -17.56
C THR A 101 6.12 -3.35 -17.20
N LEU A 102 7.23 -2.91 -17.79
CA LEU A 102 8.58 -3.38 -17.41
C LEU A 102 8.88 -3.08 -15.95
N ARG A 103 8.64 -1.83 -15.52
CA ARG A 103 8.83 -1.39 -14.13
C ARG A 103 8.01 -2.23 -13.16
N TRP A 104 6.77 -2.60 -13.52
CA TRP A 104 5.92 -3.47 -12.73
C TRP A 104 6.48 -4.89 -12.65
N MET A 105 6.91 -5.47 -13.78
CA MET A 105 7.42 -6.84 -13.84
C MET A 105 8.74 -7.01 -13.09
N GLU A 106 9.69 -6.09 -13.29
CA GLU A 106 10.96 -6.04 -12.56
C GLU A 106 10.70 -5.94 -11.06
N ALA A 107 9.76 -5.08 -10.68
CA ALA A 107 9.35 -4.94 -9.30
C ALA A 107 8.65 -6.19 -8.77
N ASN A 108 7.83 -6.88 -9.55
CA ASN A 108 7.16 -8.11 -9.17
C ASN A 108 8.16 -9.25 -8.90
N GLU A 109 9.26 -9.36 -9.67
CA GLU A 109 10.30 -10.37 -9.43
C GLU A 109 10.98 -10.22 -8.08
N VAL A 110 11.30 -8.99 -7.72
CA VAL A 110 11.97 -8.69 -6.45
C VAL A 110 10.96 -8.41 -5.31
N GLY A 111 9.66 -8.57 -5.58
CA GLY A 111 8.58 -8.30 -4.62
C GLY A 111 8.44 -6.84 -4.20
N ASN A 112 8.89 -5.87 -5.01
CA ASN A 112 8.79 -4.43 -4.76
C ASN A 112 7.40 -3.89 -5.09
N VAL A 113 6.44 -4.14 -4.20
CA VAL A 113 5.03 -3.74 -4.37
C VAL A 113 4.85 -2.22 -4.51
N ARG A 114 5.76 -1.39 -3.96
CA ARG A 114 5.73 0.08 -4.14
C ARG A 114 5.91 0.47 -5.61
N VAL A 115 6.91 -0.12 -6.26
CA VAL A 115 7.20 0.15 -7.67
C VAL A 115 6.13 -0.48 -8.57
N MET A 116 5.60 -1.66 -8.21
CA MET A 116 4.44 -2.25 -8.88
C MET A 116 3.24 -1.30 -8.84
N ARG A 117 2.87 -0.78 -7.66
CA ARG A 117 1.72 0.11 -7.51
C ARG A 117 1.90 1.42 -8.28
N PHE A 118 3.07 2.06 -8.18
CA PHE A 118 3.33 3.28 -8.96
C PHE A 118 3.30 3.04 -10.47
N ALA A 119 3.81 1.90 -10.92
CA ALA A 119 3.70 1.52 -12.31
C ALA A 119 2.23 1.34 -12.72
N SER A 120 1.40 0.64 -11.93
CA SER A 120 -0.03 0.48 -12.20
C SER A 120 -0.82 1.80 -12.15
N GLU A 121 -0.53 2.70 -11.21
CA GLU A 121 -1.15 4.03 -11.14
C GLU A 121 -0.76 4.90 -12.35
N ALA A 122 0.50 4.84 -12.77
CA ALA A 122 0.98 5.52 -13.97
C ALA A 122 0.34 4.94 -15.24
N GLU A 123 0.14 3.62 -15.33
CA GLU A 123 -0.63 2.97 -16.39
C GLU A 123 -2.09 3.46 -16.41
N GLN A 124 -2.77 3.50 -15.26
CA GLN A 124 -4.13 4.01 -15.18
C GLN A 124 -4.20 5.48 -15.64
N GLY A 125 -3.24 6.30 -15.24
CA GLY A 125 -3.14 7.69 -15.68
C GLY A 125 -2.87 7.87 -17.17
N ILE A 126 -2.35 6.85 -17.87
CA ILE A 126 -2.22 6.84 -19.34
C ILE A 126 -3.57 6.46 -19.96
N GLU A 127 -4.22 5.41 -19.44
CA GLU A 127 -5.54 4.98 -19.90
C GLU A 127 -6.60 6.08 -19.76
N ASP A 128 -6.59 6.82 -18.66
CA ASP A 128 -7.57 7.88 -18.42
C ASP A 128 -7.40 9.03 -19.41
N LYS A 129 -6.16 9.37 -19.78
CA LYS A 129 -5.88 10.35 -20.85
C LYS A 129 -6.36 9.83 -22.21
N LEU A 130 -6.15 8.55 -22.52
CA LEU A 130 -6.63 7.94 -23.76
C LEU A 130 -8.16 7.93 -23.82
N LYS A 131 -8.85 7.56 -22.74
CA LYS A 131 -10.31 7.60 -22.65
C LYS A 131 -10.85 9.01 -22.86
N MET A 132 -10.20 10.01 -22.27
CA MET A 132 -10.57 11.42 -22.46
C MET A 132 -10.43 11.82 -23.93
N ILE A 133 -9.27 11.56 -24.55
CA ILE A 133 -9.03 11.84 -25.97
C ILE A 133 -10.05 11.13 -26.86
N GLU A 134 -10.34 9.85 -26.59
CA GLU A 134 -11.31 9.07 -27.36
C GLU A 134 -12.72 9.66 -27.24
N SER A 135 -13.16 10.02 -26.03
CA SER A 135 -14.47 10.63 -25.79
C SER A 135 -14.64 11.98 -26.49
N MET A 136 -13.54 12.68 -26.76
CA MET A 136 -13.57 13.95 -27.49
C MET A 136 -13.69 13.78 -29.00
N LYS A 137 -13.29 12.65 -29.57
CA LYS A 137 -13.26 12.47 -31.04
C LYS A 137 -14.63 12.63 -31.69
N GLU A 138 -15.70 12.25 -31.01
CA GLU A 138 -17.07 12.32 -31.54
C GLU A 138 -17.58 13.76 -31.66
N LYS A 139 -17.26 14.63 -30.69
CA LYS A 139 -17.80 16.00 -30.61
C LYS A 139 -16.82 17.08 -31.03
N TRP A 140 -15.52 16.86 -30.80
CA TRP A 140 -14.45 17.83 -31.05
C TRP A 140 -13.19 17.14 -31.61
N PRO A 141 -13.24 16.62 -32.84
CA PRO A 141 -12.15 15.83 -33.43
C PRO A 141 -10.82 16.59 -33.52
N ASP A 142 -10.85 17.89 -33.84
CA ASP A 142 -9.65 18.72 -33.95
C ASP A 142 -9.01 19.02 -32.58
N ASP A 143 -9.82 19.28 -31.56
CA ASP A 143 -9.34 19.45 -30.18
C ASP A 143 -8.80 18.13 -29.62
N ALA A 144 -9.44 16.99 -29.93
CA ALA A 144 -8.96 15.66 -29.55
C ALA A 144 -7.59 15.34 -30.18
N LYS A 145 -7.42 15.65 -31.48
CA LYS A 145 -6.15 15.51 -32.20
C LYS A 145 -5.07 16.40 -31.59
N THR A 146 -5.42 17.63 -31.26
CA THR A 146 -4.49 18.60 -30.64
C THR A 146 -4.07 18.15 -29.25
N LEU A 147 -5.02 17.73 -28.40
CA LEU A 147 -4.75 17.21 -27.07
C LEU A 147 -3.85 15.95 -27.09
N ASN A 148 -4.11 15.04 -28.03
CA ASN A 148 -3.24 13.88 -28.24
C ASN A 148 -1.82 14.29 -28.64
N GLY A 149 -1.67 15.26 -29.53
CA GLY A 149 -0.38 15.82 -29.94
C GLY A 149 0.37 16.50 -28.79
N LEU A 150 -0.31 17.33 -28.00
CA LEU A 150 0.27 17.98 -26.82
C LEU A 150 0.71 16.96 -25.76
N THR A 151 -0.09 15.92 -25.54
CA THR A 151 0.25 14.83 -24.61
C THR A 151 1.49 14.08 -25.07
N ALA A 152 1.60 13.77 -26.36
CA ALA A 152 2.78 13.14 -26.94
C ALA A 152 4.04 14.00 -26.77
N LYS A 153 3.94 15.31 -27.04
CA LYS A 153 5.06 16.25 -26.87
C LYS A 153 5.49 16.38 -25.41
N TRP A 154 4.53 16.40 -24.49
CA TRP A 154 4.82 16.47 -23.06
C TRP A 154 5.63 15.25 -22.60
N TYR A 155 5.20 14.03 -22.96
CA TYR A 155 5.94 12.80 -22.63
C TYR A 155 7.29 12.74 -23.32
N TYR A 156 7.40 13.21 -24.55
CA TYR A 156 8.68 13.29 -25.25
C TYR A 156 9.69 14.16 -24.49
N VAL A 157 9.28 15.35 -24.04
CA VAL A 157 10.14 16.24 -23.25
C VAL A 157 10.47 15.65 -21.88
N ASP A 158 9.49 15.00 -21.24
CA ASP A 158 9.68 14.41 -19.92
C ASP A 158 10.67 13.24 -19.92
N ASP A 159 10.62 12.39 -20.95
CA ASP A 159 11.50 11.23 -21.06
C ASP A 159 12.91 11.56 -21.57
N ASN A 160 13.04 12.58 -22.42
CA ASN A 160 14.30 12.87 -23.11
C ASN A 160 15.00 14.13 -22.60
N GLU A 161 14.33 14.95 -21.77
CA GLU A 161 14.80 16.28 -21.36
C GLU A 161 15.14 17.21 -22.56
N PHE A 162 14.56 16.93 -23.73
CA PHE A 162 14.76 17.70 -24.96
C PHE A 162 13.43 18.19 -25.55
N ILE A 163 13.45 19.39 -26.10
CA ILE A 163 12.31 19.94 -26.84
C ILE A 163 12.24 19.30 -28.25
N PRO A 164 11.05 18.86 -28.72
CA PRO A 164 10.85 18.40 -30.10
C PRO A 164 11.38 19.42 -31.11
N TYR A 165 11.99 18.95 -32.20
CA TYR A 165 12.69 19.81 -33.17
C TYR A 165 11.85 21.01 -33.64
N GLU A 166 10.60 20.77 -33.96
CA GLU A 166 9.58 21.75 -34.40
C GLU A 166 9.23 22.86 -33.37
N ASP A 167 9.58 22.68 -32.10
CA ASP A 167 9.29 23.62 -31.01
C ASP A 167 10.54 24.18 -30.33
N ARG A 168 11.75 23.77 -30.77
CA ARG A 168 13.03 24.19 -30.16
C ARG A 168 13.26 25.70 -30.21
N GLU A 169 12.82 26.36 -31.27
CA GLU A 169 12.94 27.82 -31.40
C GLU A 169 11.83 28.58 -30.66
N LYS A 170 10.77 27.87 -30.21
CA LYS A 170 9.61 28.48 -29.56
C LYS A 170 9.76 28.57 -28.04
N TYR A 171 10.50 27.65 -27.43
CA TYR A 171 10.63 27.56 -25.98
C TYR A 171 12.09 27.62 -25.54
N ALA A 172 12.34 28.43 -24.51
CA ALA A 172 13.69 28.65 -23.99
C ALA A 172 14.25 27.44 -23.19
N SER A 173 13.39 26.57 -22.68
CA SER A 173 13.80 25.36 -21.95
C SER A 173 12.76 24.23 -22.02
N PRO A 174 13.16 22.97 -21.76
CA PRO A 174 12.25 21.82 -21.61
C PRO A 174 11.12 22.08 -20.61
N GLU A 175 11.40 22.74 -19.48
CA GLU A 175 10.40 23.09 -18.47
C GLU A 175 9.39 24.10 -19.01
N ALA A 176 9.86 25.12 -19.74
CA ALA A 176 9.00 26.11 -20.38
C ALA A 176 8.08 25.45 -21.43
N ALA A 177 8.61 24.51 -22.23
CA ALA A 177 7.84 23.73 -23.18
C ALA A 177 6.75 22.89 -22.48
N LYS A 178 7.11 22.15 -21.40
CA LYS A 178 6.15 21.35 -20.62
C LYS A 178 5.05 22.21 -20.00
N ALA A 179 5.40 23.38 -19.45
CA ALA A 179 4.44 24.30 -18.86
C ALA A 179 3.44 24.81 -19.92
N GLU A 180 3.93 25.17 -21.11
CA GLU A 180 3.08 25.66 -22.18
C GLU A 180 2.19 24.56 -22.77
N TYR A 181 2.72 23.34 -23.00
CA TYR A 181 1.89 22.21 -23.44
C TYR A 181 0.79 21.89 -22.42
N THR A 182 1.10 21.97 -21.12
CA THR A 182 0.12 21.75 -20.04
C THR A 182 -0.96 22.83 -20.06
N LYS A 183 -0.58 24.09 -20.27
CA LYS A 183 -1.52 25.21 -20.35
C LYS A 183 -2.48 25.04 -21.53
N GLN A 184 -1.97 24.77 -22.72
CA GLN A 184 -2.79 24.55 -23.92
C GLN A 184 -3.73 23.34 -23.75
N ALA A 185 -3.25 22.26 -23.14
CA ALA A 185 -4.09 21.10 -22.83
C ALA A 185 -5.24 21.45 -21.86
N ARG A 186 -4.97 22.25 -20.83
CA ARG A 186 -6.01 22.72 -19.88
C ARG A 186 -7.06 23.60 -20.54
N GLU A 187 -6.66 24.47 -21.46
CA GLU A 187 -7.61 25.32 -22.21
C GLU A 187 -8.56 24.48 -23.05
N ILE A 188 -8.07 23.40 -23.67
CA ILE A 188 -8.89 22.45 -24.41
C ILE A 188 -9.84 21.70 -23.46
N ILE A 189 -9.33 21.20 -22.33
CA ILE A 189 -10.14 20.46 -21.34
C ILE A 189 -11.23 21.37 -20.73
N ALA A 190 -10.94 22.64 -20.47
CA ALA A 190 -11.91 23.59 -19.91
C ALA A 190 -13.12 23.84 -20.83
N LYS A 191 -12.98 23.64 -22.15
CA LYS A 191 -14.12 23.68 -23.09
C LYS A 191 -15.12 22.54 -22.83
N LEU A 192 -14.68 21.41 -22.25
CA LEU A 192 -15.53 20.27 -21.91
C LEU A 192 -16.43 20.56 -20.70
N GLU A 193 -15.99 21.42 -19.77
CA GLU A 193 -16.68 21.71 -18.51
C GLU A 193 -17.77 22.80 -18.61
N LYS A 194 -17.85 23.52 -19.75
CA LYS A 194 -18.93 24.49 -20.03
C LYS A 194 -19.97 23.83 -20.94
N PRO A 195 -20.98 23.13 -20.37
CA PRO A 195 -22.22 23.81 -20.02
C PRO A 195 -22.89 23.20 -18.77
N LYS A 196 -22.55 23.70 -17.57
CA LYS A 196 -23.37 23.64 -16.36
C LYS A 196 -22.98 24.80 -15.43
N GLN A 197 -23.32 26.02 -15.84
CA GLN A 197 -23.37 27.16 -14.92
C GLN A 197 -24.83 27.62 -14.83
N GLU A 198 -25.49 27.25 -13.74
CA GLU A 198 -26.43 28.18 -13.09
C GLU A 198 -25.76 28.66 -11.81
N GLU A 199 -25.80 29.97 -11.65
CA GLU A 199 -25.10 30.77 -10.67
C GLU A 199 -25.46 30.37 -9.23
N LYS A 200 -24.45 30.08 -8.42
CA LYS A 200 -24.46 30.49 -7.02
C LYS A 200 -23.22 31.31 -6.73
N LYS A 201 -23.49 32.58 -6.40
CA LYS A 201 -22.57 33.57 -5.88
C LYS A 201 -21.54 32.92 -4.96
N GLU A 202 -20.27 33.16 -5.26
CA GLU A 202 -19.17 32.98 -4.32
C GLU A 202 -19.43 33.87 -3.11
N THR A 203 -20.02 33.29 -2.07
CA THR A 203 -19.62 33.65 -0.72
C THR A 203 -18.24 33.04 -0.53
N VAL A 204 -17.23 33.91 -0.59
CA VAL A 204 -15.92 33.67 0.04
C VAL A 204 -16.22 33.29 1.48
N VAL A 205 -16.18 31.98 1.77
CA VAL A 205 -15.99 31.53 3.14
C VAL A 205 -14.49 31.56 3.34
N GLU A 206 -13.99 32.70 3.80
CA GLU A 206 -12.86 32.71 4.71
C GLU A 206 -13.22 31.72 5.83
N ARG A 207 -12.63 30.52 5.80
CA ARG A 207 -12.53 29.72 7.01
C ARG A 207 -11.32 30.22 7.78
N GLU A 208 -11.51 31.33 8.46
CA GLU A 208 -10.77 31.56 9.69
C GLU A 208 -11.38 30.71 10.81
N GLY A 209 -10.51 29.99 11.54
CA GLY A 209 -10.77 29.65 12.93
C GLY A 209 -11.14 28.21 13.24
N GLY A 210 -10.13 27.33 13.26
CA GLY A 210 -10.19 26.02 13.93
C GLY A 210 -8.81 25.39 13.97
N GLY A 211 -7.88 25.99 14.72
CA GLY A 211 -6.47 25.60 14.74
C GLY A 211 -6.19 24.20 15.29
N GLY A 212 -5.03 23.67 14.90
CA GLY A 212 -4.25 22.75 15.74
C GLY A 212 -3.93 21.38 15.13
N ASN A 213 -2.82 21.33 14.38
CA ASN A 213 -2.00 20.16 14.02
C ASN A 213 -2.41 19.35 12.77
N ASP A 214 -1.67 19.58 11.68
CA ASP A 214 -1.41 18.55 10.68
C ASP A 214 -0.69 17.38 11.37
N TRP A 215 -1.34 16.22 11.41
CA TRP A 215 -0.85 15.00 12.06
C TRP A 215 0.10 14.20 11.17
N ILE A 216 0.20 14.57 9.90
CA ILE A 216 1.22 14.05 8.99
C ILE A 216 2.28 15.15 8.86
N PRO A 217 3.41 15.07 9.58
CA PRO A 217 4.41 16.13 9.53
C PRO A 217 4.86 16.40 8.09
N SER A 218 4.80 17.65 7.66
CA SER A 218 5.20 18.07 6.31
C SER A 218 6.67 17.77 6.03
N SER A 219 7.52 17.84 7.06
CA SER A 219 8.88 17.32 7.01
C SER A 219 8.89 15.83 7.38
N VAL A 220 9.33 15.01 6.44
CA VAL A 220 9.63 13.59 6.70
C VAL A 220 10.81 13.50 7.67
N LEU A 221 10.81 12.51 8.55
CA LEU A 221 11.95 12.21 9.42
C LEU A 221 13.19 11.90 8.55
N THR A 222 14.24 12.72 8.70
CA THR A 222 15.46 12.61 7.89
C THR A 222 16.48 11.71 8.60
N TYR A 223 16.66 10.50 8.08
CA TYR A 223 17.70 9.56 8.48
C TYR A 223 19.10 10.18 8.33
N GLY A 224 19.94 10.06 9.34
CA GLY A 224 21.22 10.76 9.48
C GLY A 224 21.10 12.22 9.92
N GLY A 225 19.88 12.70 10.21
CA GLY A 225 19.62 14.04 10.73
C GLY A 225 19.99 14.24 12.20
N THR A 226 19.88 15.48 12.69
CA THR A 226 20.34 15.87 14.03
C THR A 226 19.22 16.06 15.05
N SER A 227 17.95 15.90 14.64
CA SER A 227 16.80 16.05 15.53
C SER A 227 16.74 14.93 16.59
N ASP A 228 16.08 15.19 17.72
CA ASP A 228 16.00 14.23 18.82
C ASP A 228 15.16 13.01 18.43
N GLU A 229 14.14 13.20 17.59
CA GLU A 229 13.31 12.12 17.04
C GLU A 229 14.14 11.19 16.15
N VAL A 230 15.00 11.75 15.29
CA VAL A 230 15.91 10.98 14.43
C VAL A 230 16.90 10.20 15.29
N LYS A 231 17.56 10.85 16.24
CA LYS A 231 18.51 10.19 17.15
C LYS A 231 17.84 9.08 17.94
N TYR A 232 16.61 9.30 18.41
CA TYR A 232 15.84 8.30 19.13
C TYR A 232 15.52 7.10 18.24
N PHE A 233 15.03 7.34 17.02
CA PHE A 233 14.73 6.28 16.06
C PHE A 233 16.00 5.47 15.73
N GLU A 234 17.10 6.12 15.39
CA GLU A 234 18.36 5.46 15.02
C GLU A 234 18.97 4.67 16.18
N LEU A 235 18.85 5.17 17.41
CA LEU A 235 19.29 4.43 18.60
C LEU A 235 18.54 3.11 18.76
N ARG A 236 17.23 3.09 18.46
CA ARG A 236 16.40 1.88 18.53
C ARG A 236 16.64 0.96 17.34
N GLU A 237 16.77 1.54 16.16
CA GLU A 237 16.98 0.84 14.89
C GLU A 237 18.27 0.01 14.91
N LYS A 238 19.31 0.41 15.67
CA LYS A 238 20.53 -0.38 15.91
C LYS A 238 20.27 -1.82 16.36
N ASN A 239 19.16 -2.07 17.05
CA ASN A 239 18.81 -3.40 17.54
C ASN A 239 17.89 -4.19 16.60
N PHE A 240 17.47 -3.59 15.48
CA PHE A 240 16.57 -4.25 14.54
C PHE A 240 17.31 -5.31 13.73
N LYS A 241 16.63 -6.42 13.49
CA LYS A 241 17.09 -7.47 12.56
C LYS A 241 17.04 -6.99 11.11
N ILE A 242 16.02 -6.18 10.78
CA ILE A 242 15.84 -5.57 9.46
C ILE A 242 16.18 -4.07 9.57
N ARG A 243 17.22 -3.66 8.86
CA ARG A 243 17.70 -2.28 8.87
C ARG A 243 16.74 -1.34 8.15
N TRP A 244 16.66 -0.10 8.62
CA TRP A 244 15.88 0.96 8.00
C TRP A 244 16.76 1.96 7.24
N ASN A 245 16.17 2.61 6.25
CA ASN A 245 16.80 3.67 5.46
C ASN A 245 15.75 4.77 5.16
N GLN A 246 16.20 5.87 4.54
CA GLN A 246 15.32 6.98 4.21
C GLN A 246 14.15 6.56 3.32
N ASP A 247 14.34 5.62 2.39
CA ASP A 247 13.27 5.18 1.48
C ASP A 247 12.11 4.49 2.21
N LYS A 248 12.40 3.72 3.25
CA LYS A 248 11.36 3.11 4.10
C LYS A 248 10.61 4.17 4.90
N ILE A 249 11.32 5.15 5.47
CA ILE A 249 10.68 6.26 6.20
C ILE A 249 9.79 7.08 5.25
N ASN A 250 10.29 7.39 4.05
CA ASN A 250 9.53 8.08 3.01
C ASN A 250 8.27 7.27 2.62
N ALA A 251 8.40 5.96 2.39
CA ALA A 251 7.27 5.11 2.02
C ALA A 251 6.19 5.07 3.11
N LEU A 252 6.60 5.08 4.38
CA LEU A 252 5.69 5.17 5.53
C LEU A 252 4.90 6.49 5.53
N TRP A 253 5.60 7.62 5.40
CA TRP A 253 4.96 8.94 5.31
C TRP A 253 3.98 9.02 4.12
N GLN A 254 4.39 8.52 2.96
CA GLN A 254 3.54 8.52 1.78
C GLN A 254 2.30 7.65 1.97
N ALA A 255 2.39 6.50 2.66
CA ALA A 255 1.21 5.70 2.98
C ALA A 255 0.19 6.49 3.83
N SER A 256 0.65 7.23 4.84
CA SER A 256 -0.20 8.13 5.62
C SER A 256 -0.84 9.23 4.78
N ILE A 257 -0.07 9.85 3.87
CA ILE A 257 -0.57 10.90 2.96
C ILE A 257 -1.68 10.34 2.06
N GLU A 258 -1.49 9.17 1.47
CA GLU A 258 -2.48 8.56 0.57
C GLU A 258 -3.75 8.16 1.31
N ILE A 259 -3.65 7.66 2.54
CA ILE A 259 -4.83 7.39 3.39
C ILE A 259 -5.58 8.70 3.68
N ASN A 260 -4.87 9.78 3.99
CA ASN A 260 -5.51 11.08 4.20
C ASN A 260 -6.18 11.61 2.93
N LYS A 261 -5.55 11.51 1.76
CA LYS A 261 -6.17 11.91 0.48
C LYS A 261 -7.42 11.11 0.17
N ALA A 262 -7.38 9.78 0.37
CA ALA A 262 -8.48 8.89 0.03
C ALA A 262 -9.66 9.01 1.00
N TYR A 263 -9.39 9.21 2.29
CA TYR A 263 -10.40 9.06 3.35
C TYR A 263 -10.56 10.27 4.26
N SER A 264 -9.75 11.32 4.10
CA SER A 264 -9.70 12.50 4.99
C SER A 264 -9.43 12.15 6.46
N ILE A 265 -8.67 11.06 6.68
CA ILE A 265 -8.23 10.59 8.00
C ILE A 265 -6.71 10.62 8.04
N GLN A 266 -6.14 11.33 9.01
CA GLN A 266 -4.69 11.46 9.15
C GLN A 266 -4.14 10.39 10.11
N ILE A 267 -3.45 9.40 9.56
CA ILE A 267 -2.65 8.47 10.37
C ILE A 267 -1.27 9.08 10.56
N ASP A 268 -0.91 9.45 11.80
CA ASP A 268 0.42 9.97 12.07
C ASP A 268 1.47 8.87 11.80
N PRO A 269 2.37 9.04 10.83
CA PRO A 269 3.35 8.02 10.48
C PRO A 269 4.30 7.69 11.65
N ARG A 270 4.46 8.59 12.63
CA ARG A 270 5.22 8.31 13.85
C ARG A 270 4.54 7.26 14.73
N PHE A 271 3.22 7.09 14.65
CA PHE A 271 2.51 5.99 15.35
C PHE A 271 2.95 4.64 14.79
N LEU A 272 3.05 4.53 13.46
CA LEU A 272 3.55 3.31 12.82
C LEU A 272 5.05 3.09 13.09
N LEU A 273 5.87 4.14 13.15
CA LEU A 273 7.27 3.99 13.61
C LEU A 273 7.37 3.51 15.06
N ALA A 274 6.50 3.99 15.94
CA ALA A 274 6.47 3.55 17.33
C ALA A 274 6.16 2.05 17.45
N ILE A 275 5.27 1.54 16.59
CA ILE A 275 5.01 0.10 16.46
C ILE A 275 6.28 -0.66 16.05
N ILE A 276 6.98 -0.21 15.01
CA ILE A 276 8.24 -0.84 14.56
C ILE A 276 9.29 -0.88 15.67
N ILE A 277 9.42 0.21 16.42
CA ILE A 277 10.35 0.28 17.56
C ILE A 277 9.96 -0.73 18.62
N GLN A 278 8.67 -0.82 18.95
CA GLN A 278 8.18 -1.76 19.95
C GLN A 278 8.35 -3.21 19.54
N GLU A 279 8.11 -3.53 18.27
CA GLU A 279 8.36 -4.87 17.73
C GLU A 279 9.86 -5.22 17.78
N GLY A 280 10.73 -4.23 17.62
CA GLY A 280 12.18 -4.38 17.76
C GLY A 280 12.85 -5.21 16.66
N THR A 281 12.09 -5.70 15.69
CA THR A 281 12.59 -6.55 14.59
C THR A 281 12.95 -5.74 13.34
N GLY A 282 12.49 -4.49 13.25
CA GLY A 282 12.50 -3.70 12.01
C GLY A 282 11.39 -4.07 11.03
N SER A 283 10.45 -4.91 11.45
CA SER A 283 9.21 -5.28 10.77
C SER A 283 8.02 -4.95 11.66
N PHE A 284 6.85 -4.73 11.06
CA PHE A 284 5.56 -4.63 11.78
C PHE A 284 5.10 -5.98 12.34
N ASN A 285 5.87 -7.05 12.08
CA ASN A 285 5.56 -8.42 12.44
C ASN A 285 4.20 -8.87 11.89
N THR A 286 3.93 -8.63 10.61
CA THR A 286 2.64 -8.96 9.97
C THR A 286 2.61 -10.31 9.25
N SER A 287 3.68 -11.11 9.34
CA SER A 287 3.75 -12.41 8.67
C SER A 287 2.95 -13.46 9.42
N SER A 288 1.91 -14.00 8.78
CA SER A 288 1.12 -15.12 9.33
C SER A 288 1.73 -16.50 9.07
N THR A 289 2.73 -16.57 8.19
CA THR A 289 3.48 -17.78 7.83
C THR A 289 4.78 -17.90 8.62
N ASN A 290 5.54 -16.81 8.76
CA ASN A 290 6.73 -16.76 9.60
C ASN A 290 6.35 -16.31 11.00
N ARG A 291 5.71 -17.20 11.76
CA ARG A 291 5.22 -16.88 13.11
C ARG A 291 6.35 -16.63 14.10
N ALA A 292 6.09 -15.74 15.06
CA ALA A 292 6.97 -15.49 16.18
C ALA A 292 6.97 -16.67 17.18
N ALA A 293 7.90 -16.67 18.13
CA ALA A 293 8.09 -17.76 19.10
C ALA A 293 6.87 -17.98 20.02
N ASP A 294 6.02 -16.95 20.15
CA ASP A 294 4.75 -16.97 20.89
C ASP A 294 3.55 -17.44 20.03
N GLY A 295 3.79 -17.83 18.77
CA GLY A 295 2.77 -18.29 17.83
C GLY A 295 1.97 -17.16 17.16
N GLN A 296 2.28 -15.90 17.44
CA GLN A 296 1.67 -14.73 16.78
C GLN A 296 2.35 -14.44 15.43
N HIS A 297 1.89 -13.40 14.75
CA HIS A 297 2.53 -12.97 13.51
C HIS A 297 3.98 -12.56 13.78
N GLY A 298 4.89 -12.98 12.90
CA GLY A 298 6.31 -12.66 13.02
C GLY A 298 6.82 -11.84 11.84
N VAL A 299 8.14 -11.81 11.70
CA VAL A 299 8.86 -10.90 10.79
C VAL A 299 8.46 -11.14 9.33
N GLU A 300 8.01 -10.08 8.66
CA GLU A 300 7.80 -10.04 7.22
C GLU A 300 9.02 -9.38 6.56
N ALA A 301 9.83 -10.18 5.86
CA ALA A 301 11.06 -9.69 5.23
C ALA A 301 10.78 -8.74 4.06
N ASN A 302 9.62 -8.89 3.40
CA ASN A 302 9.19 -7.98 2.35
C ASN A 302 8.55 -6.72 2.98
N TYR A 303 9.34 -5.66 3.09
CA TYR A 303 8.90 -4.40 3.68
C TYR A 303 7.62 -3.82 3.05
N ALA A 304 7.41 -3.95 1.74
CA ALA A 304 6.24 -3.38 1.10
C ALA A 304 4.96 -4.16 1.46
N VAL A 305 5.05 -5.49 1.52
CA VAL A 305 3.98 -6.35 2.03
C VAL A 305 3.72 -6.06 3.51
N ASP A 306 4.77 -5.88 4.29
CA ASP A 306 4.70 -5.59 5.72
C ASP A 306 4.00 -4.25 5.99
N LEU A 307 4.43 -3.20 5.29
CA LEU A 307 3.84 -1.86 5.35
C LEU A 307 2.37 -1.86 4.91
N MET A 308 2.02 -2.60 3.84
CA MET A 308 0.64 -2.71 3.36
C MET A 308 -0.26 -3.39 4.39
N LYS A 309 0.18 -4.54 4.95
CA LYS A 309 -0.58 -5.29 5.96
C LYS A 309 -0.74 -4.47 7.25
N ALA A 310 0.32 -3.80 7.69
CA ALA A 310 0.30 -2.94 8.87
C ALA A 310 -0.67 -1.75 8.69
N ASN A 311 -0.59 -1.05 7.56
CA ASN A 311 -1.53 0.03 7.25
C ASN A 311 -2.97 -0.48 7.14
N SER A 312 -3.21 -1.63 6.51
CA SER A 312 -4.56 -2.21 6.42
C SER A 312 -5.12 -2.55 7.80
N LEU A 313 -4.30 -3.12 8.69
CA LEU A 313 -4.69 -3.41 10.07
C LEU A 313 -4.95 -2.12 10.86
N MET A 314 -4.01 -1.19 10.85
CA MET A 314 -4.10 0.05 11.64
C MET A 314 -5.19 0.99 11.14
N PHE A 315 -5.37 1.13 9.82
CA PHE A 315 -6.50 1.88 9.26
C PHE A 315 -7.83 1.23 9.66
N GLY A 316 -7.93 -0.10 9.59
CA GLY A 316 -9.13 -0.82 10.04
C GLY A 316 -9.42 -0.65 11.54
N LYS A 317 -8.38 -0.61 12.38
CA LYS A 317 -8.48 -0.30 13.82
C LYS A 317 -8.92 1.15 14.05
N ILE A 318 -8.37 2.11 13.31
CA ILE A 318 -8.75 3.53 13.41
C ILE A 318 -10.20 3.74 12.97
N LEU A 319 -10.64 3.15 11.87
CA LEU A 319 -12.05 3.18 11.46
C LEU A 319 -12.96 2.56 12.53
N GLY A 320 -12.54 1.43 13.11
CA GLY A 320 -13.22 0.82 14.24
C GLY A 320 -13.31 1.78 15.43
N TYR A 321 -12.22 2.47 15.77
CA TYR A 321 -12.19 3.42 16.88
C TYR A 321 -13.06 4.66 16.64
N ILE A 322 -13.08 5.19 15.41
CA ILE A 322 -13.95 6.31 15.04
C ILE A 322 -15.42 5.94 15.24
N PHE A 323 -15.81 4.71 14.89
CA PHE A 323 -17.20 4.27 15.00
C PHE A 323 -17.59 3.77 16.40
N TYR A 324 -16.78 2.88 16.99
CA TYR A 324 -17.05 2.19 18.25
C TYR A 324 -16.37 2.81 19.48
N GLY A 325 -15.50 3.81 19.29
CA GLY A 325 -14.59 4.32 20.32
C GLY A 325 -15.29 4.90 21.54
N SER A 326 -16.48 5.49 21.40
CA SER A 326 -17.24 5.99 22.56
C SER A 326 -17.61 4.86 23.52
N ASP A 327 -18.09 3.72 23.00
CA ASP A 327 -18.49 2.59 23.83
C ASP A 327 -17.29 1.83 24.37
N PHE A 328 -16.20 1.77 23.60
CA PHE A 328 -14.92 1.25 24.08
C PHE A 328 -14.38 2.08 25.26
N ARG A 329 -14.31 3.41 25.15
CA ARG A 329 -13.83 4.30 26.21
C ARG A 329 -14.66 4.17 27.48
N LYS A 330 -15.99 4.13 27.36
CA LYS A 330 -16.88 3.82 28.49
C LYS A 330 -16.55 2.48 29.13
N ALA A 331 -16.30 1.45 28.33
CA ALA A 331 -15.93 0.14 28.85
C ALA A 331 -14.57 0.15 29.56
N VAL A 332 -13.57 0.90 29.07
CA VAL A 332 -12.28 1.08 29.76
C VAL A 332 -12.50 1.78 31.10
N ALA A 333 -13.14 2.95 31.08
CA ALA A 333 -13.39 3.76 32.28
C ALA A 333 -14.15 2.98 33.37
N ASN A 334 -15.20 2.23 32.97
CA ASN A 334 -16.00 1.42 33.89
C ASN A 334 -15.25 0.21 34.49
N ASN A 335 -14.10 -0.17 33.91
CA ASN A 335 -13.33 -1.34 34.32
C ASN A 335 -11.89 -0.97 34.72
N ASN A 336 -11.59 0.31 34.96
CA ASN A 336 -10.24 0.80 35.30
C ASN A 336 -9.72 0.32 36.67
N ASN A 337 -10.58 -0.35 37.44
CA ASN A 337 -10.25 -1.03 38.69
C ASN A 337 -9.72 -2.45 38.49
N LEU A 338 -9.80 -3.00 37.27
CA LEU A 338 -9.28 -4.33 36.95
C LEU A 338 -7.81 -4.25 36.54
N ALA A 339 -7.00 -5.19 37.03
CA ALA A 339 -5.57 -5.26 36.69
C ALA A 339 -5.37 -5.32 35.17
N GLY A 340 -4.50 -4.47 34.62
CA GLY A 340 -4.24 -4.35 33.18
C GLY A 340 -5.09 -3.32 32.43
N ILE A 341 -6.19 -2.83 33.02
CA ILE A 341 -7.02 -1.77 32.43
C ILE A 341 -6.77 -0.48 33.20
N THR A 342 -6.31 0.55 32.51
CA THR A 342 -5.99 1.86 33.11
C THR A 342 -6.50 3.01 32.23
N GLY A 343 -6.79 4.14 32.86
CA GLY A 343 -7.24 5.36 32.18
C GLY A 343 -8.67 5.28 31.63
N GLU A 344 -8.94 6.11 30.62
CA GLU A 344 -10.28 6.33 30.05
C GLU A 344 -10.49 5.64 28.69
N GLY A 345 -9.50 4.89 28.22
CA GLY A 345 -9.49 4.35 26.86
C GLY A 345 -8.88 5.33 25.86
N ASP A 346 -7.92 4.86 25.07
CA ASP A 346 -7.37 5.61 23.94
C ASP A 346 -7.16 4.74 22.69
N ILE A 347 -6.76 5.37 21.59
CA ILE A 347 -6.49 4.72 20.31
C ILE A 347 -5.37 3.69 20.40
N PHE A 348 -4.39 3.87 21.29
CA PHE A 348 -3.29 2.92 21.48
C PHE A 348 -3.81 1.64 22.12
N GLN A 349 -4.63 1.75 23.17
CA GLN A 349 -5.33 0.63 23.80
C GLN A 349 -6.30 -0.05 22.83
N TYR A 350 -7.08 0.74 22.07
CA TYR A 350 -8.00 0.18 21.07
C TYR A 350 -7.26 -0.59 19.96
N ALA A 351 -6.15 -0.03 19.46
CA ALA A 351 -5.32 -0.70 18.46
C ALA A 351 -4.77 -2.03 18.99
N ASN A 352 -4.29 -2.06 20.24
CA ASN A 352 -3.70 -3.25 20.83
C ASN A 352 -4.73 -4.35 21.17
N TRP A 353 -5.82 -4.01 21.86
CA TRP A 353 -6.72 -5.01 22.44
C TRP A 353 -7.67 -5.66 21.43
N LYS A 354 -8.47 -6.64 21.87
CA LYS A 354 -9.39 -7.45 21.04
C LYS A 354 -10.64 -6.67 20.61
N THR A 355 -10.43 -5.60 19.87
CA THR A 355 -11.47 -4.68 19.40
C THR A 355 -11.82 -4.91 17.92
N PRO A 356 -12.96 -4.38 17.44
CA PRO A 356 -13.33 -4.41 16.03
C PRO A 356 -12.29 -3.81 15.08
N ILE A 357 -11.98 -4.55 14.01
CA ILE A 357 -11.11 -4.18 12.89
C ILE A 357 -11.96 -4.14 11.63
N VAL A 358 -12.11 -2.96 11.03
CA VAL A 358 -12.85 -2.78 9.78
C VAL A 358 -11.97 -3.20 8.60
N ARG A 359 -12.24 -4.35 7.99
CA ARG A 359 -11.45 -4.88 6.86
C ARG A 359 -12.08 -4.45 5.53
N MET A 360 -11.54 -3.38 4.95
CA MET A 360 -12.02 -2.86 3.66
C MET A 360 -11.89 -3.89 2.52
N ASN A 361 -10.80 -4.67 2.50
CA ASN A 361 -10.53 -5.63 1.43
C ASN A 361 -11.49 -6.84 1.45
N SER A 362 -11.77 -7.37 2.64
CA SER A 362 -12.65 -8.54 2.82
C SER A 362 -14.09 -8.16 3.17
N LYS A 363 -14.39 -6.85 3.25
CA LYS A 363 -15.72 -6.28 3.48
C LYS A 363 -16.41 -6.86 4.71
N LYS A 364 -15.65 -7.04 5.79
CA LYS A 364 -16.13 -7.57 7.07
C LYS A 364 -15.49 -6.84 8.24
N VAL A 365 -16.10 -6.98 9.41
CA VAL A 365 -15.51 -6.56 10.67
C VAL A 365 -15.00 -7.79 11.40
N GLU A 366 -13.71 -7.79 11.75
CA GLU A 366 -13.07 -8.85 12.50
C GLU A 366 -12.79 -8.39 13.94
N ILE A 367 -12.60 -9.32 14.85
CA ILE A 367 -12.15 -9.03 16.22
C ILE A 367 -10.74 -9.58 16.37
N GLY A 368 -9.81 -8.76 16.82
CA GLY A 368 -8.45 -9.22 17.08
C GLY A 368 -7.59 -8.16 17.73
N PRO A 369 -6.50 -8.55 18.40
CA PRO A 369 -5.50 -7.61 18.89
C PRO A 369 -4.54 -7.17 17.77
N TYR A 370 -3.73 -6.14 18.03
CA TYR A 370 -2.48 -5.96 17.28
C TYR A 370 -1.44 -6.96 17.78
N ALA A 371 -1.18 -6.93 19.09
CA ALA A 371 -0.29 -7.86 19.79
C ALA A 371 -1.02 -8.47 21.00
N GLY A 372 -0.72 -9.73 21.34
CA GLY A 372 -1.37 -10.36 22.50
C GLY A 372 -0.90 -9.81 23.85
N HIS A 373 0.27 -9.17 23.91
CA HIS A 373 0.77 -8.57 25.13
C HIS A 373 -0.13 -7.40 25.58
N GLY A 374 -0.81 -7.55 26.72
CA GLY A 374 -1.87 -6.64 27.16
C GLY A 374 -1.41 -5.18 27.32
N ALA A 375 -0.17 -4.99 27.79
CA ALA A 375 0.45 -3.68 28.00
C ALA A 375 1.31 -3.19 26.82
N TRP A 376 1.30 -3.86 25.66
CA TRP A 376 2.07 -3.44 24.48
C TRP A 376 1.75 -2.01 24.03
N CYS A 377 0.49 -1.59 24.17
CA CYS A 377 0.06 -0.22 23.86
C CYS A 377 0.80 0.85 24.66
N GLU A 378 1.19 0.58 25.90
CA GLU A 378 1.86 1.56 26.77
C GLU A 378 3.26 1.89 26.25
N GLU A 379 4.01 0.86 25.83
CA GLU A 379 5.34 1.08 25.25
C GLU A 379 5.25 1.71 23.86
N VAL A 380 4.25 1.35 23.03
CA VAL A 380 4.00 2.06 21.76
C VAL A 380 3.68 3.53 22.00
N LYS A 381 2.83 3.85 22.98
CA LYS A 381 2.49 5.24 23.35
C LYS A 381 3.73 6.01 23.81
N LYS A 382 4.61 5.37 24.59
CA LYS A 382 5.90 5.94 25.01
C LYS A 382 6.84 6.20 23.83
N HIS A 383 6.97 5.26 22.90
CA HIS A 383 7.75 5.45 21.67
C HIS A 383 7.16 6.54 20.78
N TYR A 384 5.84 6.59 20.65
CA TYR A 384 5.15 7.64 19.91
C TYR A 384 5.42 9.02 20.52
N ASN A 385 5.33 9.15 21.85
CA ASN A 385 5.66 10.41 22.54
C ASN A 385 7.11 10.84 22.31
N ALA A 386 8.06 9.90 22.34
CA ALA A 386 9.46 10.20 22.05
C ALA A 386 9.68 10.68 20.59
N LEU A 387 8.93 10.13 19.63
CA LEU A 387 9.01 10.52 18.22
C LEU A 387 8.21 11.80 17.88
N SER A 388 7.22 12.15 18.70
CA SER A 388 6.28 13.24 18.40
C SER A 388 6.45 14.48 19.27
N GLY A 389 7.30 14.42 20.30
CA GLY A 389 7.42 15.48 21.29
C GLY A 389 6.26 15.49 22.30
N GLY A 390 5.70 14.32 22.63
CA GLY A 390 4.66 14.18 23.65
C GLY A 390 3.22 14.35 23.16
N LEU A 391 2.94 14.09 21.88
CA LEU A 391 1.63 14.40 21.29
C LEU A 391 0.56 13.31 21.44
N ALA A 392 0.79 12.21 22.18
CA ALA A 392 -0.15 11.08 22.29
C ALA A 392 -1.57 11.50 22.68
N GLU A 393 -1.71 12.33 23.71
CA GLU A 393 -3.02 12.78 24.19
C GLU A 393 -3.75 13.65 23.16
N SER A 394 -3.00 14.52 22.48
CA SER A 394 -3.56 15.37 21.43
C SER A 394 -3.95 14.55 20.20
N TYR A 395 -3.20 13.49 19.86
CA TYR A 395 -3.52 12.60 18.76
C TYR A 395 -4.78 11.78 19.05
N GLU A 396 -4.90 11.27 20.28
CA GLU A 396 -6.13 10.63 20.75
C GLU A 396 -7.33 11.57 20.65
N LYS A 397 -7.21 12.82 21.10
CA LYS A 397 -8.26 13.83 20.96
C LYS A 397 -8.65 14.08 19.50
N TYR A 398 -7.67 14.11 18.60
CA TYR A 398 -7.93 14.22 17.17
C TYR A 398 -8.76 13.03 16.66
N ILE A 399 -8.28 11.80 16.81
CA ILE A 399 -8.99 10.63 16.26
C ILE A 399 -10.38 10.49 16.88
N SER A 400 -10.52 10.70 18.19
CA SER A 400 -11.81 10.61 18.88
C SER A 400 -12.78 11.75 18.55
N SER A 401 -12.30 12.87 17.99
CA SER A 401 -13.14 13.98 17.51
C SER A 401 -13.72 13.75 16.12
N ILE A 402 -13.20 12.78 15.36
CA ILE A 402 -13.71 12.46 14.02
C ILE A 402 -15.14 11.90 14.16
N ASP A 403 -16.08 12.50 13.44
CA ASP A 403 -17.48 12.08 13.49
C ASP A 403 -17.65 10.64 12.95
N LYS A 404 -18.42 9.82 13.68
CA LYS A 404 -18.68 8.41 13.32
C LYS A 404 -19.27 8.25 11.91
N SER A 405 -19.97 9.26 11.39
CA SER A 405 -20.54 9.25 10.03
C SER A 405 -19.47 9.15 8.95
N ILE A 406 -18.23 9.58 9.22
CA ILE A 406 -17.10 9.41 8.29
C ILE A 406 -16.79 7.92 8.11
N ALA A 407 -16.68 7.17 9.21
CA ALA A 407 -16.46 5.73 9.14
C ALA A 407 -17.66 5.00 8.48
N VAL A 408 -18.89 5.43 8.76
CA VAL A 408 -20.10 4.89 8.11
C VAL A 408 -20.06 5.11 6.61
N LYS A 409 -19.75 6.34 6.16
CA LYS A 409 -19.68 6.70 4.74
C LYS A 409 -18.63 5.85 4.01
N ILE A 410 -17.42 5.75 4.55
CA ILE A 410 -16.32 4.95 3.96
C ILE A 410 -16.74 3.49 3.77
N VAL A 411 -17.42 2.91 4.76
CA VAL A 411 -17.88 1.51 4.73
C VAL A 411 -19.05 1.32 3.76
N GLN A 412 -19.97 2.28 3.70
CA GLN A 412 -21.07 2.30 2.73
C GLN A 412 -20.57 2.40 1.29
N ASP A 413 -19.59 3.26 1.01
CA ASP A 413 -18.95 3.38 -0.31
C ASP A 413 -18.29 2.05 -0.73
N ALA A 414 -17.77 1.29 0.23
CA ALA A 414 -17.21 -0.05 0.02
C ALA A 414 -18.28 -1.18 -0.04
N LYS A 415 -19.56 -0.83 0.14
CA LYS A 415 -20.74 -1.72 0.06
C LYS A 415 -20.78 -2.82 1.12
N PHE A 416 -20.48 -2.49 2.37
CA PHE A 416 -20.77 -3.35 3.52
C PHE A 416 -21.24 -2.55 4.73
N ASN A 417 -21.57 -3.23 5.83
CA ASN A 417 -22.14 -2.60 7.02
C ASN A 417 -21.26 -2.85 8.26
N LEU A 418 -21.31 -1.91 9.19
CA LEU A 418 -20.71 -2.04 10.52
C LEU A 418 -21.73 -2.68 11.48
N PRO A 419 -21.48 -3.90 11.99
CA PRO A 419 -22.41 -4.54 12.93
C PRO A 419 -22.29 -3.92 14.33
N ALA A 420 -23.28 -4.18 15.19
CA ALA A 420 -23.24 -3.71 16.56
C ALA A 420 -22.30 -4.59 17.41
N TYR A 421 -21.50 -3.96 18.26
CA TYR A 421 -20.64 -4.62 19.23
C TYR A 421 -20.88 -4.08 20.63
N LYS A 422 -20.81 -4.96 21.63
CA LYS A 422 -20.66 -4.62 23.06
C LYS A 422 -19.20 -4.81 23.46
N PHE A 423 -18.73 -3.99 24.39
CA PHE A 423 -17.38 -4.11 24.94
C PHE A 423 -17.43 -4.67 26.35
N VAL A 424 -16.64 -5.72 26.60
CA VAL A 424 -16.57 -6.41 27.90
C VAL A 424 -15.12 -6.57 28.34
N ALA A 425 -14.86 -6.50 29.64
CA ALA A 425 -13.55 -6.84 30.19
C ALA A 425 -13.37 -8.36 30.28
N VAL A 426 -12.23 -8.85 29.82
CA VAL A 426 -11.87 -10.27 29.85
C VAL A 426 -10.42 -10.46 30.29
N ALA A 427 -10.17 -11.46 31.15
CA ALA A 427 -8.83 -11.83 31.62
C ALA A 427 -8.05 -12.63 30.55
N GLU A 428 -7.91 -12.05 29.36
CA GLU A 428 -7.27 -12.67 28.18
C GLU A 428 -5.95 -11.95 27.80
N ALA A 429 -5.42 -11.08 28.65
CA ALA A 429 -4.12 -10.44 28.42
C ALA A 429 -2.98 -11.48 28.46
N GLN A 430 -2.02 -11.34 27.56
CA GLN A 430 -0.77 -12.11 27.59
C GLN A 430 0.39 -11.24 28.05
N ASN A 431 1.48 -11.87 28.50
CA ASN A 431 2.78 -11.22 28.67
C ASN A 431 3.59 -11.23 27.36
N SER A 432 4.81 -10.70 27.39
CA SER A 432 5.74 -10.67 26.24
C SER A 432 6.17 -12.04 25.70
N ARG A 433 5.81 -13.15 26.36
CA ARG A 433 6.07 -14.53 25.90
C ARG A 433 4.80 -15.21 25.34
N GLY A 434 3.70 -14.47 25.19
CA GLY A 434 2.42 -15.01 24.72
C GLY A 434 1.64 -15.83 25.77
N VAL A 435 2.07 -15.80 27.04
CA VAL A 435 1.41 -16.55 28.12
C VAL A 435 0.40 -15.65 28.83
N LEU A 436 -0.82 -16.16 29.09
CA LEU A 436 -1.83 -15.44 29.86
C LEU A 436 -1.28 -15.02 31.22
N ASN A 437 -1.41 -13.74 31.57
CA ASN A 437 -0.86 -13.19 32.82
C ASN A 437 -1.93 -12.85 33.86
N GLY A 438 -3.21 -13.15 33.57
CA GLY A 438 -4.34 -12.89 34.46
C GLY A 438 -4.83 -11.45 34.47
N GLU A 439 -4.21 -10.56 33.68
CA GLU A 439 -4.67 -9.20 33.49
C GLU A 439 -5.82 -9.13 32.47
N TYR A 440 -6.57 -8.04 32.56
CA TYR A 440 -7.76 -7.79 31.77
C TYR A 440 -7.46 -6.89 30.57
N ILE A 441 -8.19 -7.16 29.49
CA ILE A 441 -8.30 -6.28 28.32
C ILE A 441 -9.77 -6.08 27.98
N ILE A 442 -10.08 -5.07 27.17
CA ILE A 442 -11.42 -4.92 26.60
C ILE A 442 -11.55 -5.70 25.28
N LYS A 443 -12.65 -6.46 25.15
CA LYS A 443 -12.99 -7.27 23.98
C LYS A 443 -14.33 -6.85 23.40
N GLY A 444 -14.39 -6.71 22.07
CA GLY A 444 -15.64 -6.52 21.33
C GLY A 444 -16.37 -7.85 21.14
N VAL A 445 -17.67 -7.89 21.45
CA VAL A 445 -18.57 -9.04 21.30
C VAL A 445 -19.76 -8.62 20.44
N LEU A 446 -20.00 -9.38 19.36
CA LEU A 446 -21.08 -9.12 18.42
C LEU A 446 -22.44 -9.19 19.13
N VAL A 447 -23.36 -8.27 18.81
CA VAL A 447 -24.71 -8.19 19.41
C VAL A 447 -25.75 -8.89 18.59
#